data_AF-A0A948R7T4-F1
#
_entry.id   AF-A0A948R7T4-F1
#
_cell.length_a   1.000
_cell.length_b   1.000
_cell.length_c   1.000
_cell.angle_alpha   90.00
_cell.angle_beta   90.00
_cell.angle_gamma   90.00
#
_symmetry.space_group_name_H-M   'P 1'
#
loop_
_entity.id
_entity.type
_entity.pdbx_description
1 polymer ?
#
loop_
_entity_poly.entity_id
_entity_poly.type
_entity_poly.pdbx_seq_one_letter_code
_entity_poly.pdbx_strand_id
1 'polypeptide(L)'
;SRRGAPVPGMTLAEAFVWLGIVPLVIYALTFVPGYWLGDTLRPSPLAQHGLIGLHREILGLQQQVLTPHTYQSNWQQWVLNTRGIWYLYEVVDGAQRGVLLIGNPLTMLLGLPALAWCLVIGVWRGDWARLGVVIGYAAALGLWLIAPKPVQFYYHYFVPGFFLLGALALALSDLRRAGWGKWLAWGTLAASTGLFALFYKVLSAAPLEGAMSFAKWAWLMGWR
;
A
#
# COMPACT_ATOMS: atom_id res chain seq x y z
N SER A 1 -9.79 -22.68 31.44
CA SER A 1 -8.77 -21.68 31.83
C SER A 1 -9.18 -20.32 31.26
N ARG A 2 -9.40 -19.29 32.10
CA ARG A 2 -9.61 -17.88 31.65
C ARG A 2 -8.29 -17.17 31.28
N ARG A 3 -7.16 -17.89 31.33
CA ARG A 3 -5.80 -17.40 31.05
C ARG A 3 -5.24 -17.92 29.71
N GLY A 4 -6.11 -18.27 28.76
CA GLY A 4 -5.70 -18.73 27.43
C GLY A 4 -5.82 -17.63 26.40
N ALA A 5 -4.75 -17.41 25.63
CA ALA A 5 -4.79 -16.65 24.38
C ALA A 5 -5.91 -17.18 23.45
N PRO A 6 -6.47 -16.36 22.52
CA PRO A 6 -5.95 -15.06 22.07
C PRO A 6 -6.45 -13.84 22.86
N VAL A 7 -7.53 -13.95 23.64
CA VAL A 7 -8.11 -12.81 24.38
C VAL A 7 -8.41 -13.22 25.83
N PRO A 8 -7.84 -12.54 26.84
CA PRO A 8 -8.09 -12.85 28.25
C PRO A 8 -9.59 -12.84 28.57
N GLY A 9 -10.08 -13.88 29.24
CA GLY A 9 -11.49 -14.02 29.59
C GLY A 9 -12.39 -14.68 28.54
N MET A 10 -11.91 -14.93 27.32
CA MET A 10 -12.65 -15.64 26.26
C MET A 10 -12.20 -17.10 26.16
N THR A 11 -13.15 -18.03 26.06
CA THR A 11 -12.84 -19.44 25.78
C THR A 11 -12.43 -19.64 24.32
N LEU A 12 -11.75 -20.74 24.00
CA LEU A 12 -11.36 -21.06 22.62
C LEU A 12 -12.59 -21.22 21.69
N ALA A 13 -13.68 -21.78 22.21
CA ALA A 13 -14.92 -21.92 21.45
C ALA A 13 -15.53 -20.54 21.12
N GLU A 14 -15.62 -19.65 22.09
CA GLU A 14 -16.05 -18.27 21.86
C GLU A 14 -15.13 -17.54 20.88
N ALA A 15 -13.80 -17.70 21.02
CA ALA A 15 -12.84 -17.12 20.09
C ALA A 15 -13.05 -17.63 18.66
N PHE A 16 -13.29 -18.93 18.47
CA PHE A 16 -13.57 -19.52 17.17
C PHE A 16 -14.85 -18.98 16.53
N VAL A 17 -15.91 -18.77 17.33
CA VAL A 17 -17.16 -18.17 16.84
C VAL A 17 -16.94 -16.71 16.45
N TRP A 18 -16.39 -15.89 17.36
CA TRP A 18 -16.29 -14.44 17.16
C TRP A 18 -15.20 -14.02 16.17
N LEU A 19 -14.08 -14.75 16.12
CA LEU A 19 -12.94 -14.43 15.26
C LEU A 19 -12.87 -15.30 14.00
N GLY A 20 -13.66 -16.37 13.92
CA GLY A 20 -13.71 -17.27 12.77
C GLY A 20 -15.07 -17.24 12.07
N ILE A 21 -16.10 -17.83 12.69
CA ILE A 21 -17.40 -18.02 12.04
C ILE A 21 -18.07 -16.68 11.70
N VAL A 22 -18.17 -15.76 12.66
CA VAL A 22 -18.87 -14.48 12.45
C VAL A 22 -18.23 -13.69 11.30
N PRO A 23 -16.89 -13.46 11.24
CA PRO A 23 -16.27 -12.80 10.10
C PRO A 23 -16.49 -13.51 8.77
N LEU A 24 -16.42 -14.84 8.72
CA LEU A 24 -16.65 -15.61 7.50
C LEU A 24 -18.10 -15.50 7.00
N VAL A 25 -19.08 -15.52 7.90
CA VAL A 25 -20.50 -15.33 7.56
C VAL A 25 -20.73 -13.91 7.07
N ILE A 26 -20.23 -12.90 7.79
CA ILE A 26 -20.37 -11.49 7.39
C ILE A 26 -19.71 -11.27 6.02
N TYR A 27 -18.51 -11.82 5.81
CA TYR A 27 -17.84 -11.80 4.51
C TYR A 27 -18.69 -12.46 3.42
N ALA A 28 -19.23 -13.66 3.66
CA ALA A 28 -20.11 -14.31 2.69
C ALA A 28 -21.35 -13.46 2.38
N LEU A 29 -21.91 -12.78 3.38
CA LEU A 29 -23.07 -11.90 3.22
C LEU A 29 -22.76 -10.64 2.38
N THR A 30 -21.52 -10.13 2.36
CA THR A 30 -21.18 -8.98 1.49
C THR A 30 -21.26 -9.30 0.01
N PHE A 31 -21.19 -10.59 -0.37
CA PHE A 31 -21.37 -11.04 -1.76
C PHE A 31 -22.83 -11.26 -2.15
N VAL A 32 -23.79 -11.25 -1.21
CA VAL A 32 -25.21 -11.50 -1.50
C VAL A 32 -25.75 -10.63 -2.64
N PRO A 33 -25.46 -9.32 -2.74
CA PRO A 33 -25.87 -8.51 -3.89
C PRO A 33 -25.43 -9.07 -5.24
N GLY A 34 -24.33 -9.85 -5.28
CA GLY A 34 -23.82 -10.54 -6.45
C GLY A 34 -24.80 -11.49 -7.12
N TYR A 35 -25.79 -12.05 -6.40
CA TYR A 35 -26.83 -12.89 -7.02
C TYR A 35 -27.69 -12.12 -8.04
N TRP A 36 -27.74 -10.79 -7.93
CA TRP A 36 -28.50 -9.93 -8.85
C TRP A 36 -27.60 -9.12 -9.80
N LEU A 37 -26.27 -9.30 -9.77
CA LEU A 37 -25.31 -8.59 -10.62
C LEU A 37 -25.03 -9.33 -11.95
N GLY A 38 -26.06 -9.90 -12.56
CA GLY A 38 -25.97 -10.55 -13.88
C GLY A 38 -27.06 -10.06 -14.82
N ASP A 39 -26.82 -10.21 -16.12
CA ASP A 39 -27.81 -9.99 -17.17
C ASP A 39 -28.05 -11.28 -17.98
N THR A 40 -28.95 -11.22 -18.97
CA THR A 40 -29.32 -12.40 -19.79
C THR A 40 -28.17 -12.97 -20.60
N LEU A 41 -27.18 -12.17 -20.98
CA LEU A 41 -26.00 -12.58 -21.76
C LEU A 41 -24.79 -12.86 -20.88
N ARG A 42 -24.76 -12.31 -19.66
CA ARG A 42 -23.70 -12.44 -18.65
C ARG A 42 -24.32 -12.76 -17.30
N PRO A 43 -24.74 -14.03 -17.09
CA PRO A 43 -25.31 -14.46 -15.83
C PRO A 43 -24.31 -14.29 -14.68
N SER A 44 -24.82 -14.04 -13.47
CA SER A 44 -23.99 -13.87 -12.29
C SER A 44 -23.20 -15.16 -11.97
N PRO A 45 -21.86 -15.11 -11.88
CA PRO A 45 -21.09 -16.29 -11.50
C PRO A 45 -21.40 -16.78 -10.09
N LEU A 46 -21.80 -15.87 -9.20
CA LEU A 46 -22.26 -16.23 -7.86
C LEU A 46 -23.57 -17.03 -7.92
N ALA A 47 -24.51 -16.62 -8.77
CA ALA A 47 -25.77 -17.34 -8.95
C ALA A 47 -25.56 -18.71 -9.62
N GLN A 48 -24.58 -18.82 -10.51
CA GLN A 48 -24.30 -20.06 -11.25
C GLN A 48 -23.48 -21.08 -10.44
N HIS A 49 -22.49 -20.61 -9.68
CA HIS A 49 -21.48 -21.48 -9.08
C HIS A 49 -21.39 -21.35 -7.56
N GLY A 50 -22.23 -20.52 -6.95
CA GLY A 50 -22.20 -20.22 -5.53
C GLY A 50 -20.90 -19.52 -5.11
N LEU A 51 -20.79 -19.27 -3.80
CA LEU A 51 -19.69 -18.50 -3.25
C LEU A 51 -18.31 -19.13 -3.54
N ILE A 52 -18.20 -20.45 -3.39
CA ILE A 52 -16.94 -21.17 -3.63
C ILE A 52 -16.54 -21.12 -5.10
N GLY A 53 -17.51 -21.31 -6.01
CA GLY A 53 -17.26 -21.22 -7.44
C GLY A 53 -16.81 -19.84 -7.87
N LEU A 54 -17.48 -18.79 -7.38
CA LEU A 54 -17.06 -17.40 -7.59
C LEU A 54 -15.62 -17.16 -7.14
N HIS A 55 -15.21 -17.67 -5.97
CA HIS A 55 -13.83 -17.49 -5.48
C HIS A 55 -12.79 -18.24 -6.32
N ARG A 56 -13.13 -19.41 -6.86
CA ARG A 56 -12.25 -20.12 -7.81
C ARG A 56 -12.06 -19.30 -9.08
N GLU A 57 -13.12 -18.68 -9.60
CA GLU A 57 -13.04 -17.80 -10.75
C GLU A 57 -12.20 -16.55 -10.46
N ILE A 58 -12.44 -15.87 -9.33
CA ILE A 58 -11.62 -14.73 -8.89
C ILE A 58 -10.14 -15.11 -8.83
N LEU A 59 -9.81 -16.27 -8.25
CA LEU A 59 -8.43 -16.76 -8.19
C LEU A 59 -7.87 -17.02 -9.59
N GLY A 60 -8.64 -17.68 -10.46
CA GLY A 60 -8.26 -17.92 -11.85
C GLY A 60 -7.96 -16.61 -12.58
N LEU A 61 -8.82 -15.59 -12.44
CA LEU A 61 -8.65 -14.26 -13.01
C LEU A 61 -7.37 -13.56 -12.49
N GLN A 62 -7.04 -13.69 -11.20
CA GLN A 62 -5.81 -13.10 -10.65
C GLN A 62 -4.54 -13.79 -11.18
N GLN A 63 -4.62 -15.07 -11.53
CA GLN A 63 -3.52 -15.88 -12.05
C GLN A 63 -3.35 -15.79 -13.57
N GLN A 64 -4.24 -15.08 -14.28
CA GLN A 64 -4.16 -14.96 -15.73
C GLN A 64 -2.85 -14.32 -16.17
N VAL A 65 -2.24 -14.93 -17.19
CA VAL A 65 -1.08 -14.36 -17.87
C VAL A 65 -1.57 -13.24 -18.78
N LEU A 66 -1.32 -12.01 -18.34
CA LEU A 66 -1.68 -10.81 -19.09
C LEU A 66 -0.49 -10.31 -19.90
N THR A 67 -0.79 -9.55 -20.94
CA THR A 67 0.23 -8.80 -21.67
C THR A 67 0.93 -7.80 -20.73
N PRO A 68 2.25 -7.63 -20.85
CA PRO A 68 2.96 -6.64 -20.04
C PRO A 68 2.37 -5.24 -20.22
N HIS A 69 2.16 -4.53 -19.12
CA HIS A 69 1.64 -3.17 -19.14
C HIS A 69 2.78 -2.14 -19.08
N THR A 70 2.69 -1.05 -19.83
CA THR A 70 3.72 0.00 -19.90
C THR A 70 4.11 0.52 -18.52
N TYR A 71 3.13 0.75 -17.64
CA TYR A 71 3.35 1.22 -16.27
C TYR A 71 3.55 0.12 -15.22
N GLN A 72 3.65 -1.15 -15.61
CA GLN A 72 3.91 -2.22 -14.65
C GLN A 72 5.24 -1.99 -13.93
N SER A 73 5.32 -2.37 -12.67
CA SER A 73 6.51 -2.22 -11.84
C SER A 73 6.65 -3.36 -10.86
N ASN A 74 7.86 -3.54 -10.32
CA ASN A 74 8.19 -4.60 -9.38
C ASN A 74 8.49 -4.05 -7.98
N TRP A 75 8.54 -4.95 -7.00
CA TRP A 75 8.72 -4.59 -5.61
C TRP A 75 10.00 -3.79 -5.34
N GLN A 76 11.11 -4.07 -6.04
CA GLN A 76 12.34 -3.29 -5.88
C GLN A 76 12.12 -1.83 -6.28
N GLN A 77 11.42 -1.60 -7.39
CA GLN A 77 11.10 -0.27 -7.87
C GLN A 77 10.16 0.47 -6.92
N TRP A 78 9.28 -0.24 -6.23
CA TRP A 78 8.40 0.37 -5.25
C TRP A 78 9.16 0.79 -3.99
N VAL A 79 9.97 -0.12 -3.43
CA VAL A 79 10.78 0.14 -2.23
C VAL A 79 11.69 1.34 -2.42
N LEU A 80 12.33 1.43 -3.59
CA LEU A 80 13.27 2.50 -3.92
C LEU A 80 12.60 3.72 -4.56
N ASN A 81 11.28 3.68 -4.78
CA ASN A 81 10.52 4.71 -5.47
C ASN A 81 11.09 5.07 -6.85
N THR A 82 11.60 4.11 -7.62
CA THR A 82 12.30 4.38 -8.89
C THR A 82 11.40 4.32 -10.12
N ARG A 83 10.15 3.85 -9.97
CA ARG A 83 9.17 3.77 -11.06
C ARG A 83 7.81 4.32 -10.65
N GLY A 84 7.33 5.30 -11.41
CA GLY A 84 6.03 5.94 -11.21
C GLY A 84 4.95 5.41 -12.16
N ILE A 85 3.71 5.86 -11.93
CA ILE A 85 2.57 5.60 -12.82
C ILE A 85 1.96 6.94 -13.20
N TRP A 86 1.85 7.24 -14.49
CA TRP A 86 1.03 8.34 -14.96
C TRP A 86 -0.40 7.83 -15.17
N TYR A 87 -1.32 8.25 -14.32
CA TYR A 87 -2.75 7.99 -14.50
C TYR A 87 -3.35 8.88 -15.59
N LEU A 88 -2.75 10.03 -15.83
CA LEU A 88 -3.12 10.98 -16.86
C LEU A 88 -1.87 11.71 -17.31
N TYR A 89 -1.70 11.92 -18.62
CA TYR A 89 -0.77 12.92 -19.14
C TYR A 89 -1.13 13.32 -20.58
N GLU A 90 -2.14 14.18 -20.73
CA GLU A 90 -2.70 14.56 -22.03
C GLU A 90 -3.41 15.93 -21.97
N VAL A 91 -3.90 16.41 -23.11
CA VAL A 91 -4.68 17.66 -23.18
C VAL A 91 -6.13 17.38 -22.82
N VAL A 92 -6.57 17.92 -21.67
CA VAL A 92 -7.96 17.81 -21.18
C VAL A 92 -8.45 19.19 -20.77
N ASP A 93 -9.66 19.54 -21.18
CA ASP A 93 -10.28 20.85 -20.95
C ASP A 93 -9.39 22.02 -21.41
N GLY A 94 -8.80 21.89 -22.60
CA GLY A 94 -8.00 22.95 -23.23
C GLY A 94 -6.62 23.18 -22.61
N ALA A 95 -6.17 22.34 -21.67
CA ALA A 95 -4.84 22.45 -21.07
C ALA A 95 -4.14 21.08 -21.00
N GLN A 96 -2.81 21.07 -21.08
CA GLN A 96 -2.04 19.89 -20.71
C GLN A 96 -2.28 19.59 -19.23
N ARG A 97 -2.62 18.35 -18.88
CA ARG A 97 -2.83 17.92 -17.50
C ARG A 97 -2.15 16.59 -17.26
N GLY A 98 -1.77 16.35 -16.01
CA GLY A 98 -1.20 15.07 -15.61
C GLY A 98 -1.57 14.68 -14.20
N VAL A 99 -1.55 13.38 -13.92
CA VAL A 99 -1.69 12.78 -12.58
C VAL A 99 -0.61 11.72 -12.43
N LEU A 100 0.41 12.02 -11.63
CA LEU A 100 1.53 11.13 -11.36
C LEU A 100 1.36 10.45 -10.00
N LEU A 101 1.37 9.12 -9.97
CA LEU A 101 1.49 8.35 -8.76
C LEU A 101 2.96 7.95 -8.52
N ILE A 102 3.52 8.55 -7.49
CA ILE A 102 4.76 8.15 -6.81
C ILE A 102 4.53 8.34 -5.31
N GLY A 103 5.35 7.71 -4.47
CA GLY A 103 5.37 8.08 -3.06
C GLY A 103 6.26 9.28 -2.82
N ASN A 104 6.12 9.91 -1.66
CA ASN A 104 6.97 11.04 -1.27
C ASN A 104 8.43 10.55 -1.15
N PRO A 105 9.34 10.96 -2.05
CA PRO A 105 10.67 10.35 -2.16
C PRO A 105 11.48 10.46 -0.86
N LEU A 106 11.34 11.56 -0.12
CA LEU A 106 12.03 11.75 1.14
C LEU A 106 11.57 10.71 2.17
N THR A 107 10.27 10.65 2.43
CA THR A 107 9.75 9.77 3.49
C THR A 107 9.93 8.30 3.18
N MET A 108 9.85 7.92 1.90
CA MET A 108 10.09 6.54 1.49
C MET A 108 11.54 6.12 1.72
N LEU A 109 12.49 6.96 1.29
CA LEU A 109 13.90 6.63 1.41
C LEU A 109 14.39 6.72 2.86
N LEU A 110 13.92 7.69 3.64
CA LEU A 110 14.21 7.77 5.08
C LEU A 110 13.51 6.67 5.88
N GLY A 111 12.38 6.16 5.39
CA GLY A 111 11.67 5.06 6.01
C GLY A 111 12.47 3.76 6.07
N LEU A 112 13.33 3.50 5.08
CA LEU A 112 14.14 2.27 5.03
C LEU A 112 15.16 2.17 6.18
N PRO A 113 16.04 3.17 6.43
CA PRO A 113 16.91 3.14 7.60
C PRO A 113 16.10 3.24 8.91
N ALA A 114 14.94 3.91 8.92
CA ALA A 114 14.06 3.91 10.09
C ALA A 114 13.47 2.52 10.40
N LEU A 115 13.18 1.71 9.37
CA LEU A 115 12.75 0.32 9.51
C LEU A 115 13.87 -0.54 10.10
N ALA A 116 15.10 -0.36 9.61
CA ALA A 116 16.28 -1.01 10.19
C ALA A 116 16.52 -0.59 11.65
N TRP A 117 16.35 0.70 11.96
CA TRP A 117 16.41 1.20 13.34
C TRP A 117 15.37 0.54 14.24
N CYS A 118 14.11 0.45 13.78
CA CYS A 118 13.05 -0.22 14.51
C CYS A 118 13.36 -1.71 14.73
N LEU A 119 13.96 -2.39 13.75
CA LEU A 119 14.40 -3.78 13.91
C LEU A 119 15.49 -3.89 14.99
N VAL A 120 16.55 -3.09 14.91
CA VAL A 120 17.67 -3.13 15.85
C VAL A 120 17.22 -2.81 17.27
N ILE A 121 16.51 -1.70 17.46
CA ILE A 121 16.03 -1.29 18.79
C ILE A 121 14.93 -2.22 19.30
N GLY A 122 14.06 -2.70 18.40
CA GLY A 122 13.02 -3.68 18.72
C GLY A 122 13.61 -4.97 19.29
N VAL A 123 14.63 -5.52 18.62
CA VAL A 123 15.33 -6.73 19.10
C VAL A 123 16.10 -6.44 20.38
N TRP A 124 16.90 -5.37 20.41
CA TRP A 124 17.79 -5.11 21.55
C TRP A 124 17.04 -4.76 22.83
N ARG A 125 15.93 -4.01 22.74
CA ARG A 125 15.15 -3.57 23.90
C ARG A 125 13.89 -4.40 24.16
N GLY A 126 13.62 -5.43 23.35
CA GLY A 126 12.39 -6.21 23.43
C GLY A 126 11.12 -5.39 23.16
N ASP A 127 11.20 -4.39 22.27
CA ASP A 127 10.07 -3.53 21.94
C ASP A 127 9.22 -4.13 20.81
N TRP A 128 8.14 -4.80 21.22
CA TRP A 128 7.19 -5.44 20.31
C TRP A 128 6.42 -4.49 19.41
N ALA A 129 6.26 -3.21 19.77
CA ALA A 129 5.60 -2.25 18.88
C ALA A 129 6.48 -1.96 17.66
N ARG A 130 7.78 -1.76 17.88
CA ARG A 130 8.77 -1.59 16.79
C ARG A 130 8.90 -2.85 15.94
N LEU A 131 8.97 -4.01 16.58
CA LEU A 131 9.00 -5.30 15.86
C LEU A 131 7.71 -5.53 15.07
N GLY A 132 6.55 -5.19 15.62
CA GLY A 132 5.26 -5.29 14.94
C GLY A 132 5.22 -4.48 13.65
N VAL A 133 5.80 -3.28 13.65
CA VAL A 133 5.94 -2.47 12.43
C VAL A 133 6.83 -3.16 11.38
N VAL A 134 7.98 -3.71 11.79
CA VAL A 134 8.90 -4.41 10.88
C VAL A 134 8.27 -5.68 10.31
N ILE A 135 7.62 -6.47 11.17
CA ILE A 135 6.91 -7.70 10.77
C ILE A 135 5.77 -7.34 9.83
N GLY A 136 4.99 -6.31 10.14
CA GLY A 136 3.90 -5.83 9.30
C GLY A 136 4.38 -5.38 7.92
N TYR A 137 5.48 -4.63 7.85
CA TYR A 137 6.12 -4.25 6.59
C TYR A 137 6.54 -5.49 5.78
N ALA A 138 7.28 -6.42 6.42
CA ALA A 138 7.79 -7.61 5.77
C ALA A 138 6.67 -8.53 5.27
N ALA A 139 5.61 -8.72 6.08
CA ALA A 139 4.45 -9.50 5.70
C ALA A 139 3.68 -8.85 4.55
N ALA A 140 3.38 -7.55 4.64
CA ALA A 140 2.64 -6.84 3.61
C ALA A 140 3.39 -6.80 2.27
N LEU A 141 4.70 -6.59 2.29
CA LEU A 141 5.53 -6.64 1.08
C LEU A 141 5.65 -8.07 0.56
N GLY A 142 5.89 -9.03 1.46
CA GLY A 142 6.06 -10.44 1.17
C GLY A 142 4.85 -11.05 0.45
N LEU A 143 3.63 -10.61 0.77
CA LEU A 143 2.42 -11.03 0.06
C LEU A 143 2.50 -10.74 -1.45
N TRP A 144 3.10 -9.63 -1.86
CA TRP A 144 3.27 -9.28 -3.28
C TRP A 144 4.42 -10.03 -3.95
N LEU A 145 5.44 -10.42 -3.18
CA LEU A 145 6.55 -11.25 -3.68
C LEU A 145 6.08 -12.66 -4.03
N ILE A 146 5.11 -13.20 -3.28
CA ILE A 146 4.57 -14.56 -3.49
C ILE A 146 3.30 -14.59 -4.33
N ALA A 147 2.62 -13.46 -4.51
CA ALA A 147 1.38 -13.40 -5.26
C ALA A 147 1.62 -13.86 -6.72
N PRO A 148 0.82 -14.81 -7.24
CA PRO A 148 0.95 -15.31 -8.61
C PRO A 148 0.33 -14.32 -9.61
N LYS A 149 0.79 -13.06 -9.56
CA LYS A 149 0.27 -11.95 -10.35
C LYS A 149 1.38 -11.41 -11.27
N PRO A 150 1.30 -11.68 -12.59
CA PRO A 150 2.39 -11.35 -13.53
C PRO A 150 2.53 -9.85 -13.79
N VAL A 151 1.42 -9.10 -13.70
CA VAL A 151 1.39 -7.65 -13.89
C VAL A 151 1.06 -6.98 -12.56
N GLN A 152 2.05 -6.27 -12.01
CA GLN A 152 1.93 -5.53 -10.75
C GLN A 152 2.33 -4.07 -10.95
N PHE A 153 2.02 -3.26 -9.96
CA PHE A 153 2.00 -1.80 -10.05
C PHE A 153 2.38 -1.18 -8.72
N TYR A 154 2.87 0.06 -8.77
CA TYR A 154 3.36 0.80 -7.62
C TYR A 154 2.34 0.94 -6.49
N TYR A 155 1.04 1.07 -6.79
CA TYR A 155 0.00 1.19 -5.76
C TYR A 155 -0.12 -0.03 -4.84
N HIS A 156 0.41 -1.20 -5.22
CA HIS A 156 0.46 -2.37 -4.33
C HIS A 156 1.38 -2.14 -3.11
N TYR A 157 2.32 -1.20 -3.24
CA TYR A 157 3.21 -0.80 -2.14
C TYR A 157 2.53 0.09 -1.09
N PHE A 158 1.27 0.48 -1.28
CA PHE A 158 0.57 1.38 -0.36
C PHE A 158 0.49 0.81 1.07
N VAL A 159 0.16 -0.48 1.23
CA VAL A 159 0.07 -1.13 2.54
C VAL A 159 1.45 -1.31 3.20
N PRO A 160 2.50 -1.83 2.52
CA PRO A 160 3.87 -1.75 3.03
C PRO A 160 4.27 -0.33 3.44
N GLY A 161 3.89 0.68 2.65
CA GLY A 161 4.15 2.08 2.91
C GLY A 161 3.62 2.59 4.26
N PHE A 162 2.48 2.09 4.74
CA PHE A 162 1.97 2.45 6.08
C PHE A 162 2.90 2.04 7.20
N PHE A 163 3.42 0.81 7.16
CA PHE A 163 4.38 0.33 8.13
C PHE A 163 5.70 1.08 8.03
N LEU A 164 6.13 1.38 6.81
CA LEU A 164 7.34 2.19 6.57
C LEU A 164 7.22 3.58 7.20
N LEU A 165 6.08 4.25 7.04
CA LEU A 165 5.80 5.53 7.68
C LEU A 165 5.70 5.42 9.21
N GLY A 166 5.13 4.31 9.72
CA GLY A 166 5.13 4.01 11.15
C GLY A 166 6.55 3.87 11.71
N ALA A 167 7.45 3.19 10.99
CA ALA A 167 8.85 3.06 11.36
C ALA A 167 9.56 4.41 11.37
N LEU A 168 9.32 5.22 10.34
CA LEU A 168 9.82 6.59 10.26
C LEU A 168 9.34 7.44 11.45
N ALA A 169 8.05 7.38 11.79
CA ALA A 169 7.50 8.11 12.92
C ALA A 169 8.17 7.73 14.26
N LEU A 170 8.40 6.44 14.49
CA LEU A 170 9.09 5.94 15.68
C LEU A 170 10.55 6.44 15.73
N ALA A 171 11.27 6.35 14.62
CA ALA A 171 12.66 6.82 14.52
C ALA A 171 12.77 8.34 14.72
N LEU A 172 11.89 9.13 14.09
CA LEU A 172 11.84 10.59 14.29
C LEU A 172 11.46 10.97 15.73
N SER A 173 10.60 10.18 16.38
CA SER A 173 10.28 10.36 17.80
C SER A 173 11.51 10.15 18.69
N ASP A 174 12.31 9.12 18.42
CA ASP A 174 13.57 8.89 19.15
C ASP A 174 14.55 10.04 18.93
N LEU A 175 14.70 10.48 17.68
CA LEU A 175 15.59 11.56 17.29
C LEU A 175 15.19 12.89 17.96
N ARG A 176 13.89 13.15 18.05
CA ARG A 176 13.34 14.30 18.79
C ARG A 176 13.61 14.20 20.30
N ARG A 177 13.47 13.01 20.89
CA ARG A 177 13.71 12.77 22.33
C ARG A 177 15.19 12.86 22.70
N ALA A 178 16.10 12.55 21.76
CA ALA A 178 17.54 12.70 21.96
C ALA A 178 18.02 14.16 22.06
N GLY A 179 17.14 15.15 21.83
CA GLY A 179 17.43 16.58 21.97
C GLY A 179 18.17 17.16 20.77
N TRP A 180 19.36 16.62 20.44
CA TRP A 180 20.19 17.09 19.31
C TRP A 180 19.54 16.86 17.94
N GLY A 181 18.64 15.87 17.85
CA GLY A 181 17.96 15.48 16.62
C GLY A 181 16.62 16.18 16.37
N LYS A 182 16.20 17.11 17.23
CA LYS A 182 14.90 17.79 17.11
C LYS A 182 14.75 18.50 15.76
N TRP A 183 15.80 19.14 15.26
CA TRP A 183 15.77 19.84 13.98
C TRP A 183 15.63 18.86 12.80
N LEU A 184 16.25 17.68 12.86
CA LEU A 184 16.08 16.64 11.85
C LEU A 184 14.65 16.14 11.83
N ALA A 185 14.06 15.85 13.00
CA ALA A 185 12.69 15.35 13.09
C ALA A 185 11.66 16.33 12.48
N TRP A 186 11.72 17.61 12.88
CA TRP A 186 10.83 18.62 12.30
C TRP A 186 11.20 18.98 10.86
N GLY A 187 12.49 18.99 10.53
CA GLY A 187 12.99 19.22 9.19
C GLY A 187 12.49 18.17 8.19
N THR A 188 12.43 16.89 8.57
CA THR A 188 11.86 15.83 7.74
C THR A 188 10.38 16.08 7.45
N LEU A 189 9.59 16.51 8.44
CA LEU A 189 8.17 16.83 8.24
C LEU A 189 7.99 18.05 7.34
N ALA A 190 8.76 19.11 7.57
CA ALA A 190 8.73 20.32 6.76
C ALA A 190 9.14 20.04 5.31
N ALA A 191 10.24 19.30 5.11
CA ALA A 191 10.71 18.93 3.77
C ALA A 191 9.74 17.99 3.04
N SER A 192 9.13 17.03 3.75
CA SER A 192 8.07 16.18 3.19
C SER A 192 6.87 17.01 2.72
N THR A 193 6.44 17.98 3.52
CA THR A 193 5.35 18.91 3.18
C THR A 193 5.74 19.81 2.00
N GLY A 194 6.98 20.29 1.96
CA GLY A 194 7.51 21.07 0.84
C GLY A 194 7.54 20.27 -0.48
N LEU A 195 7.93 19.00 -0.42
CA LEU A 195 7.84 18.10 -1.58
C LEU A 195 6.40 17.90 -2.03
N PHE A 196 5.45 17.69 -1.11
CA PHE A 196 4.04 17.63 -1.47
C PHE A 196 3.58 18.91 -2.19
N ALA A 197 3.93 20.09 -1.65
CA ALA A 197 3.59 21.37 -2.28
C ALA A 197 4.20 21.50 -3.69
N LEU A 198 5.44 21.05 -3.88
CA LEU A 198 6.12 21.05 -5.18
C LEU A 198 5.43 20.15 -6.21
N PHE A 199 4.90 19.01 -5.78
CA PHE A 199 4.19 18.06 -6.63
C PHE A 199 2.68 18.34 -6.74
N TYR A 200 2.12 19.21 -5.89
CA TYR A 200 0.67 19.44 -5.80
C TYR A 200 0.01 19.72 -7.15
N LYS A 201 0.65 20.51 -8.00
CA LYS A 201 0.13 20.86 -9.33
C LYS A 201 -0.11 19.63 -10.22
N VAL A 202 0.83 18.67 -10.24
CA VAL A 202 0.70 17.43 -11.01
C VAL A 202 -0.15 16.39 -10.27
N LEU A 203 -0.23 16.44 -8.94
CA LEU A 203 -1.10 15.52 -8.19
C LEU A 203 -2.59 15.88 -8.29
N SER A 204 -2.90 17.15 -8.50
CA SER A 204 -4.27 17.68 -8.55
C SER A 204 -4.83 17.80 -9.98
N ALA A 205 -4.12 17.31 -11.00
CA ALA A 205 -4.46 17.51 -12.41
C ALA A 205 -4.65 19.00 -12.80
N ALA A 206 -3.97 19.93 -12.12
CA ALA A 206 -4.06 21.34 -12.46
C ALA A 206 -3.44 21.63 -13.85
N PRO A 207 -3.87 22.70 -14.55
CA PRO A 207 -3.36 23.06 -15.87
C PRO A 207 -1.83 23.22 -15.88
N LEU A 208 -1.13 22.44 -16.70
CA LEU A 208 0.31 22.48 -16.90
C LEU A 208 0.69 23.43 -18.05
N GLU A 209 1.95 23.85 -18.08
CA GLU A 209 2.47 24.85 -19.02
C GLU A 209 2.58 24.32 -20.47
N GLY A 210 2.74 23.01 -20.66
CA GLY A 210 2.75 22.40 -21.98
C GLY A 210 3.18 20.94 -21.96
N ALA A 211 3.30 20.32 -23.14
CA ALA A 211 3.58 18.90 -23.29
C ALA A 211 4.85 18.41 -22.57
N MET A 212 5.87 19.28 -22.41
CA MET A 212 7.12 18.94 -21.73
C MET A 212 7.11 19.15 -20.21
N SER A 213 5.98 19.59 -19.62
CA SER A 213 5.89 19.87 -18.18
C SER A 213 6.19 18.66 -17.29
N PHE A 214 6.03 17.42 -17.77
CA PHE A 214 6.36 16.19 -17.02
C PHE A 214 7.79 16.20 -16.48
N ALA A 215 8.74 16.78 -17.23
CA ALA A 215 10.15 16.81 -16.88
C ALA A 215 10.43 17.54 -15.55
N LYS A 216 9.53 18.42 -15.11
CA LYS A 216 9.63 19.10 -13.81
C LYS A 216 9.51 18.16 -12.62
N TRP A 217 8.74 17.08 -12.76
CA TRP A 217 8.46 16.11 -11.69
C TRP A 217 9.10 14.76 -11.92
N ALA A 218 9.31 14.37 -13.18
CA ALA A 218 9.93 13.11 -13.57
C ALA A 218 11.47 13.16 -13.46
N TRP A 219 11.96 13.32 -12.22
CA TRP A 219 13.39 13.45 -11.90
C TRP A 219 14.19 12.20 -12.25
N LEU A 220 13.55 11.04 -12.19
CA LEU A 220 14.14 9.76 -12.59
C LEU A 220 13.62 9.37 -13.98
N MET A 221 14.45 8.66 -14.75
CA MET A 221 14.01 8.09 -16.03
C MET A 221 12.82 7.15 -15.87
N GLY A 222 12.72 6.42 -14.75
CA GLY A 222 11.58 5.55 -14.46
C GLY A 222 10.31 6.28 -14.01
N TRP A 223 10.35 7.60 -13.83
CA TRP A 223 9.18 8.44 -13.57
C TRP A 223 8.68 9.16 -14.82
N ARG A 224 9.39 9.01 -15.95
CA ARG A 224 8.97 9.56 -17.24
C ARG A 224 7.93 8.67 -17.88
#